data_AF-A0A960Q9C4-F1
#
_entry.id   AF-A0A960Q9C4-F1
#
_cell.length_a   1.000
_cell.length_b   1.000
_cell.length_c   1.000
_cell.angle_alpha   90.00
_cell.angle_beta   90.00
_cell.angle_gamma   90.00
#
_symmetry.space_group_name_H-M   'P 1'
#
loop_
_entity.id
_entity.type
_entity.pdbx_description
1 polymer ?
#
loop_
_entity_poly.entity_id
_entity_poly.type
_entity_poly.pdbx_seq_one_letter_code
_entity_poly.pdbx_strand_id
1 'polypeptide(L)'
;LDEAYLDVTQHLGGLPSATHLAREIRRRVRDERELTVSVGVGPNRLVAKIASDFHKPDGLTVVPPHKVEGFLAPLPVRRLQGVGPATENALAELGVETIADLRALDLDTLVDRFGRHGEGLFRYARGIDLRPVQPYRERKSLGAENTFASDLRRLEAMDQEIDRLATEVATGLEKRDFTAWTVTLKVRYSDFTTLTRALTLPAASRDAEVLAAAARYLLHRTEAPRRPVRLLGVTASKLIQGGPLQLRLFPPQLSAPRMPGGGSESES
;
A
#
# COMPACT_ATOMS: atom_id res chain seq x y z
N LEU A 1 3.67 11.75 8.58
CA LEU A 1 4.12 10.44 9.08
C LEU A 1 4.04 10.52 10.60
N ASP A 2 3.20 9.72 11.22
CA ASP A 2 2.78 9.83 12.63
C ASP A 2 3.02 8.54 13.43
N GLU A 3 3.51 7.47 12.81
CA GLU A 3 3.79 6.19 13.45
C GLU A 3 5.15 5.62 13.05
N ALA A 4 5.83 4.97 14.00
CA ALA A 4 7.10 4.25 13.79
C ALA A 4 7.18 3.02 14.70
N TYR A 5 7.95 2.01 14.29
CA TYR A 5 8.31 0.86 15.13
C TYR A 5 9.77 0.96 15.53
N LEU A 6 10.08 0.58 16.77
CA LEU A 6 11.45 0.49 17.28
C LEU A 6 11.67 -0.90 17.87
N ASP A 7 12.71 -1.59 17.41
CA ASP A 7 13.18 -2.83 18.04
C ASP A 7 14.23 -2.46 19.09
N VAL A 8 13.92 -2.73 20.36
CA VAL A 8 14.74 -2.36 21.51
C VAL A 8 15.33 -3.59 22.21
N THR A 9 15.29 -4.75 21.56
CA THR A 9 15.72 -6.04 22.13
C THR A 9 17.18 -6.00 22.59
N GLN A 10 18.06 -5.35 21.81
CA GLN A 10 19.50 -5.26 22.09
C GLN A 10 19.96 -3.86 22.55
N HIS A 11 19.09 -2.86 22.49
CA HIS A 11 19.47 -1.47 22.74
C HIS A 11 18.35 -0.72 23.46
N LEU A 12 18.58 -0.47 24.75
CA LEU A 12 17.71 0.35 25.59
C LEU A 12 18.26 1.77 25.79
N GLY A 13 19.39 2.12 25.15
CA GLY A 13 20.02 3.43 25.28
C GLY A 13 20.50 3.73 26.71
N GLY A 14 20.96 2.71 27.43
CA GLY A 14 21.37 2.83 28.84
C GLY A 14 20.23 2.84 29.85
N LEU A 15 18.97 2.72 29.41
CA LEU A 15 17.81 2.68 30.30
C LEU A 15 17.52 1.24 30.78
N PRO A 16 16.89 1.09 31.97
CA PRO A 16 16.73 -0.22 32.61
C PRO A 16 15.65 -1.09 31.97
N SER A 17 14.72 -0.53 31.19
CA SER A 17 13.70 -1.33 30.49
C SER A 17 13.07 -0.59 29.31
N ALA A 18 12.41 -1.35 28.43
CA ALA A 18 11.62 -0.80 27.32
C ALA A 18 10.52 0.17 27.80
N THR A 19 9.95 -0.05 28.99
CA THR A 19 8.98 0.87 29.60
C THR A 19 9.61 2.22 29.94
N HIS A 20 10.83 2.23 30.48
CA HIS A 20 11.55 3.47 30.77
C HIS A 20 11.90 4.22 29.49
N LEU A 21 12.38 3.50 28.47
CA LEU A 21 12.63 4.08 27.15
C LEU A 21 11.35 4.67 26.52
N ALA A 22 10.22 3.98 26.62
CA ALA A 22 8.94 4.50 26.13
C ALA A 22 8.50 5.78 26.85
N ARG A 23 8.67 5.85 28.18
CA ARG A 23 8.39 7.07 28.97
C ARG A 23 9.32 8.21 28.57
N GLU A 24 10.60 7.92 28.41
CA GLU A 24 11.61 8.92 28.02
C GLU A 24 11.34 9.47 26.61
N ILE A 25 10.98 8.62 25.65
CA ILE A 25 10.56 9.07 24.31
C ILE A 25 9.35 10.00 24.41
N ARG A 26 8.32 9.62 25.16
CA ARG A 26 7.12 10.47 25.34
C ARG A 26 7.46 11.83 25.94
N ARG A 27 8.30 11.84 26.98
CA ARG A 27 8.78 13.06 27.63
C ARG A 27 9.54 13.96 26.65
N ARG A 28 10.53 13.41 25.94
CA ARG A 28 11.33 14.16 24.97
C ARG A 28 10.51 14.71 23.80
N VAL A 29 9.54 13.96 23.28
CA VAL A 29 8.67 14.49 22.21
C VAL A 29 7.82 15.66 22.71
N ARG A 30 7.33 15.60 23.95
CA ARG A 30 6.61 16.72 24.57
C ARG A 30 7.53 17.93 24.76
N ASP A 31 8.69 17.73 25.36
CA ASP A 31 9.59 18.82 25.74
C ASP A 31 10.26 19.48 24.53
N GLU A 32 10.65 18.69 23.52
CA GLU A 32 11.39 19.20 22.34
C GLU A 32 10.48 19.65 21.20
N ARG A 33 9.25 19.12 21.10
CA ARG A 33 8.35 19.36 19.95
C ARG A 33 6.98 19.89 20.34
N GLU A 34 6.67 20.01 21.62
CA GLU A 34 5.35 20.42 22.12
C GLU A 34 4.20 19.53 21.59
N LEU A 35 4.50 18.25 21.32
CA LEU A 35 3.56 17.25 20.81
C LEU A 35 3.40 16.11 21.81
N THR A 36 2.22 15.47 21.81
CA THR A 36 2.00 14.23 22.56
C THR A 36 2.06 13.02 21.65
N VAL A 37 2.55 11.90 22.18
CA VAL A 37 2.56 10.61 21.49
C VAL A 37 2.08 9.52 22.44
N SER A 38 1.33 8.57 21.90
CA SER A 38 0.99 7.33 22.60
C SER A 38 1.94 6.23 22.19
N VAL A 39 2.41 5.43 23.16
CA VAL A 39 3.41 4.39 22.94
C VAL A 39 2.88 3.04 23.41
N GLY A 40 3.07 2.03 22.58
CA GLY A 40 2.77 0.64 22.90
C GLY A 40 4.06 -0.16 22.98
N VAL A 41 4.21 -0.96 24.04
CA VAL A 41 5.35 -1.87 24.22
C VAL A 41 4.80 -3.29 24.26
N GLY A 42 5.31 -4.16 23.39
CA GLY A 42 4.91 -5.56 23.30
C GLY A 42 6.05 -6.43 22.77
N PRO A 43 5.91 -7.76 22.83
CA PRO A 43 6.95 -8.71 22.42
C PRO A 43 7.15 -8.79 20.90
N ASN A 44 6.24 -8.22 20.12
CA ASN A 44 6.33 -8.14 18.66
C ASN A 44 5.52 -6.95 18.14
N ARG A 45 5.60 -6.72 16.83
CA ARG A 45 4.99 -5.56 16.15
C ARG A 45 3.46 -5.53 16.28
N LEU A 46 2.80 -6.68 16.13
CA LEU A 46 1.34 -6.80 16.28
C LEU A 46 0.88 -6.29 17.64
N VAL A 47 1.43 -6.86 18.72
CA VAL A 47 1.03 -6.52 20.09
C VAL A 47 1.38 -5.06 20.40
N ALA A 48 2.57 -4.60 20.01
CA ALA A 48 2.99 -3.21 20.24
C ALA A 48 2.05 -2.20 19.55
N LYS A 49 1.60 -2.47 18.32
CA LYS A 49 0.67 -1.60 17.59
C LYS A 49 -0.71 -1.54 18.24
N ILE A 50 -1.25 -2.69 18.65
CA ILE A 50 -2.54 -2.71 19.35
C ILE A 50 -2.44 -1.99 20.70
N ALA A 51 -1.34 -2.19 21.43
CA ALA A 51 -1.06 -1.52 22.70
C ALA A 51 -0.96 0.01 22.55
N SER A 52 -0.32 0.52 21.48
CA SER A 52 -0.18 1.96 21.26
C SER A 52 -1.51 2.67 21.02
N ASP A 53 -2.52 1.95 20.54
CA ASP A 53 -3.87 2.45 20.29
C ASP A 53 -4.84 2.20 21.47
N PHE A 54 -4.39 1.59 22.57
CA PHE A 54 -5.29 1.13 23.64
C PHE A 54 -5.66 2.24 24.62
N HIS A 55 -4.72 3.13 24.96
CA HIS A 55 -4.94 4.26 25.88
C HIS A 55 -4.69 5.62 25.21
N LYS A 56 -5.04 5.77 23.93
CA LYS A 56 -4.96 7.08 23.24
C LYS A 56 -6.00 8.05 23.83
N PRO A 57 -5.71 9.38 23.88
CA PRO A 57 -4.44 10.03 23.52
C PRO A 57 -3.40 10.03 24.67
N ASP A 58 -2.15 10.36 24.35
CA ASP A 58 -1.03 10.49 25.32
C ASP A 58 -0.85 9.29 26.28
N GLY A 59 -1.10 8.07 25.80
CA GLY A 59 -1.05 6.84 26.59
C GLY A 59 0.29 6.10 26.54
N LEU A 60 0.51 5.24 27.53
CA LEU A 60 1.52 4.18 27.48
C LEU A 60 0.89 2.85 27.88
N THR A 61 0.93 1.87 26.98
CA THR A 61 0.45 0.51 27.27
C THR A 61 1.61 -0.47 27.11
N VAL A 62 1.86 -1.28 28.14
CA VAL A 62 2.92 -2.30 28.14
C VAL A 62 2.27 -3.66 28.29
N VAL A 63 2.50 -4.55 27.32
CA VAL A 63 1.96 -5.91 27.29
C VAL A 63 3.11 -6.90 27.35
N PRO A 64 3.44 -7.45 28.53
CA PRO A 64 4.49 -8.46 28.64
C PRO A 64 4.04 -9.80 28.01
N PRO A 65 4.97 -10.69 27.61
CA PRO A 65 4.67 -11.94 26.91
C PRO A 65 3.57 -12.79 27.56
N HIS A 66 3.60 -12.94 28.88
CA HIS A 66 2.64 -13.75 29.64
C HIS A 66 1.24 -13.12 29.76
N LYS A 67 1.06 -11.85 29.34
CA LYS A 67 -0.24 -11.16 29.31
C LYS A 67 -0.83 -11.04 27.91
N VAL A 68 -0.10 -11.47 26.86
CA VAL A 68 -0.54 -11.27 25.46
C VAL A 68 -1.91 -11.89 25.21
N GLU A 69 -2.11 -13.15 25.59
CA GLU A 69 -3.38 -13.83 25.37
C GLU A 69 -4.55 -13.13 26.05
N GLY A 70 -4.44 -12.83 27.35
CA GLY A 70 -5.49 -12.13 28.09
C GLY A 70 -5.72 -10.69 27.62
N PHE A 71 -4.69 -10.02 27.11
CA PHE A 71 -4.82 -8.68 26.54
C PHE A 71 -5.55 -8.70 25.19
N LEU A 72 -5.27 -9.70 24.34
CA LEU A 72 -5.85 -9.78 23.00
C LEU A 72 -7.26 -10.37 23.00
N ALA A 73 -7.50 -11.42 23.79
CA ALA A 73 -8.74 -12.20 23.78
C ALA A 73 -10.04 -11.37 23.75
N PRO A 74 -10.24 -10.35 24.62
CA PRO A 74 -11.49 -9.60 24.65
C PRO A 74 -11.62 -8.55 23.54
N LEU A 75 -10.57 -8.32 22.74
CA LEU A 75 -10.61 -7.27 21.72
C LEU A 75 -11.42 -7.73 20.51
N PRO A 76 -12.13 -6.80 19.83
CA PRO A 76 -12.76 -7.10 18.54
C PRO A 76 -11.71 -7.55 17.52
N VAL A 77 -12.07 -8.50 16.64
CA VAL A 77 -11.17 -8.98 15.57
C VAL A 77 -10.66 -7.85 14.67
N ARG A 78 -11.43 -6.76 14.55
CA ARG A 78 -11.07 -5.56 13.80
C ARG A 78 -9.80 -4.86 14.29
N ARG A 79 -9.35 -5.13 15.52
CA ARG A 79 -8.09 -4.63 16.07
C ARG A 79 -6.86 -5.34 15.48
N LEU A 80 -7.04 -6.52 14.85
CA LEU A 80 -5.94 -7.24 14.21
C LEU A 80 -5.53 -6.57 12.90
N GLN A 81 -4.22 -6.51 12.67
CA GLN A 81 -3.70 -6.02 11.40
C GLN A 81 -4.11 -6.94 10.25
N GLY A 82 -4.65 -6.35 9.18
CA GLY A 82 -5.11 -7.08 8.01
C GLY A 82 -6.60 -7.44 8.04
N VAL A 83 -7.28 -7.26 9.18
CA VAL A 83 -8.74 -7.35 9.27
C VAL A 83 -9.33 -5.99 8.89
N GLY A 84 -9.72 -5.84 7.63
CA GLY A 84 -10.53 -4.71 7.15
C GLY A 84 -12.03 -5.02 7.21
N PRO A 85 -12.92 -4.09 6.82
CA PRO A 85 -14.37 -4.29 6.88
C PRO A 85 -14.85 -5.55 6.15
N ALA A 86 -14.27 -5.87 5.00
CA ALA A 86 -14.62 -7.09 4.25
C ALA A 86 -14.24 -8.37 5.00
N THR A 87 -13.04 -8.42 5.59
CA THR A 87 -12.58 -9.58 6.38
C THR A 87 -13.39 -9.69 7.68
N GLU A 88 -13.69 -8.57 8.34
CA GLU A 88 -14.51 -8.52 9.55
C GLU A 88 -15.91 -9.09 9.28
N ASN A 89 -16.58 -8.68 8.21
CA ASN A 89 -17.89 -9.22 7.82
C ASN A 89 -17.82 -10.72 7.52
N ALA A 90 -16.80 -11.17 6.78
CA ALA A 90 -16.61 -12.59 6.48
C ALA A 90 -16.29 -13.44 7.73
N LEU A 91 -15.68 -12.85 8.76
CA LEU A 91 -15.48 -13.48 10.06
C LEU A 91 -16.79 -13.49 10.87
N ALA A 92 -17.58 -12.42 10.83
CA ALA A 92 -18.89 -12.37 11.48
C ALA A 92 -19.86 -13.43 10.93
N GLU A 93 -19.79 -13.75 9.64
CA GLU A 93 -20.53 -14.89 9.03
C GLU A 93 -20.15 -16.25 9.64
N LEU A 94 -18.96 -16.36 10.23
CA LEU A 94 -18.48 -17.54 10.97
C LEU A 94 -18.75 -17.45 12.48
N GLY A 95 -19.50 -16.43 12.93
CA GLY A 95 -19.77 -16.17 14.35
C GLY A 95 -18.57 -15.62 15.13
N VAL A 96 -17.59 -15.02 14.44
CA VAL A 96 -16.37 -14.49 15.04
C VAL A 96 -16.47 -12.97 15.22
N GLU A 97 -16.52 -12.51 16.48
CA GLU A 97 -16.55 -11.08 16.81
C GLU A 97 -15.28 -10.64 17.53
N THR A 98 -14.74 -11.49 18.39
CA THR A 98 -13.55 -11.22 19.21
C THR A 98 -12.33 -12.03 18.77
N ILE A 99 -11.15 -11.59 19.20
CA ILE A 99 -9.92 -12.35 18.97
C ILE A 99 -9.96 -13.72 19.66
N ALA A 100 -10.68 -13.85 20.78
CA ALA A 100 -10.93 -15.14 21.43
C ALA A 100 -11.71 -16.09 20.51
N ASP A 101 -12.77 -15.61 19.86
CA ASP A 101 -13.56 -16.41 18.92
C ASP A 101 -12.70 -16.85 17.73
N LEU A 102 -11.91 -15.93 17.17
CA LEU A 102 -11.00 -16.23 16.06
C LEU A 102 -9.94 -17.26 16.47
N ARG A 103 -9.45 -17.21 17.71
CA ARG A 103 -8.46 -18.17 18.25
C ARG A 103 -9.05 -19.56 18.39
N ALA A 104 -10.36 -19.70 18.60
CA ALA A 104 -11.05 -20.98 18.72
C ALA A 104 -11.17 -21.72 17.37
N LEU A 105 -11.06 -21.02 16.24
CA LEU A 105 -11.04 -21.66 14.92
C LEU A 105 -9.73 -22.42 14.66
N ASP A 106 -9.85 -23.53 13.94
CA ASP A 106 -8.71 -24.28 13.43
C ASP A 106 -8.08 -23.60 12.20
N LEU A 107 -6.88 -24.07 11.83
CA LEU A 107 -6.14 -23.50 10.72
C LEU A 107 -6.82 -23.78 9.39
N ASP A 108 -7.36 -24.98 9.21
CA ASP A 108 -7.95 -25.44 7.94
C ASP A 108 -9.17 -24.60 7.57
N THR A 109 -10.08 -24.36 8.52
CA THR A 109 -11.24 -23.46 8.35
C THR A 109 -10.81 -22.06 7.88
N LEU A 110 -9.74 -21.51 8.47
CA LEU A 110 -9.25 -20.19 8.12
C LEU A 110 -8.55 -20.18 6.75
N VAL A 111 -7.81 -21.22 6.40
CA VAL A 111 -7.15 -21.34 5.10
C VAL A 111 -8.18 -21.58 3.99
N ASP A 112 -9.20 -22.40 4.22
CA ASP A 112 -10.27 -22.64 3.25
C ASP A 112 -11.05 -21.36 2.93
N ARG A 113 -11.32 -20.53 3.94
CA ARG A 113 -12.06 -19.28 3.76
C ARG A 113 -11.21 -18.12 3.26
N PHE A 114 -9.96 -17.99 3.71
CA PHE A 114 -9.13 -16.78 3.52
C PHE A 114 -7.78 -17.05 2.83
N GLY A 115 -7.48 -18.29 2.46
CA GLY A 115 -6.21 -18.70 1.86
C GLY A 115 -5.01 -18.33 2.74
N ARG A 116 -3.98 -17.76 2.12
CA ARG A 116 -2.77 -17.28 2.81
C ARG A 116 -3.06 -16.25 3.92
N HIS A 117 -4.14 -15.48 3.78
CA HIS A 117 -4.53 -14.53 4.83
C HIS A 117 -5.01 -15.27 6.08
N GLY A 118 -5.66 -16.44 5.93
CA GLY A 118 -6.09 -17.32 7.01
C GLY A 118 -4.95 -17.78 7.91
N GLU A 119 -3.81 -18.19 7.33
CA GLU A 119 -2.61 -18.51 8.11
C GLU A 119 -2.13 -17.33 8.97
N GLY A 120 -2.30 -16.10 8.46
CA GLY A 120 -1.98 -14.87 9.18
C GLY A 120 -2.93 -14.65 10.34
N LEU A 121 -4.24 -14.74 10.09
CA LEU A 121 -5.30 -14.61 11.11
C LEU A 121 -5.10 -15.62 12.24
N PHE A 122 -4.82 -16.89 11.90
CA PHE A 122 -4.56 -17.95 12.87
C PHE A 122 -3.41 -17.61 13.82
N ARG A 123 -2.30 -17.07 13.27
CA ARG A 123 -1.13 -16.64 14.06
C ARG A 123 -1.43 -15.40 14.88
N TYR A 124 -2.08 -14.40 14.30
CA TYR A 124 -2.36 -13.12 14.94
C TYR A 124 -3.33 -13.26 16.11
N ALA A 125 -4.35 -14.12 16.00
CA ALA A 125 -5.25 -14.42 17.10
C ALA A 125 -4.53 -15.08 18.31
N ARG A 126 -3.35 -15.64 18.07
CA ARG A 126 -2.49 -16.23 19.10
C ARG A 126 -1.36 -15.28 19.54
N GLY A 127 -1.40 -14.03 19.11
CA GLY A 127 -0.38 -13.03 19.42
C GLY A 127 0.98 -13.27 18.75
N ILE A 128 1.03 -14.13 17.73
CA ILE A 128 2.27 -14.50 17.04
C ILE A 128 2.46 -13.61 15.81
N ASP A 129 3.54 -12.81 15.83
CA ASP A 129 4.01 -12.06 14.67
C ASP A 129 5.53 -12.14 14.59
N LEU A 130 6.03 -12.81 13.56
CA LEU A 130 7.46 -13.05 13.35
C LEU A 130 8.12 -12.01 12.43
N ARG A 131 7.38 -11.00 11.97
CA ARG A 131 7.93 -9.99 11.07
C ARG A 131 8.90 -9.09 11.86
N PRO A 132 10.17 -8.97 11.44
CA PRO A 132 11.09 -8.06 12.11
C PRO A 132 10.68 -6.60 11.90
N VAL A 133 11.18 -5.71 12.75
CA VAL A 133 11.21 -4.28 12.44
C VAL A 133 12.22 -4.11 11.31
N GLN A 134 11.77 -3.60 10.16
CA GLN A 134 12.63 -3.35 9.01
C GLN A 134 12.95 -1.85 8.96
N PRO A 135 14.14 -1.42 9.40
CA PRO A 135 14.51 0.00 9.43
C PRO A 135 14.69 0.56 8.02
N TYR A 136 15.08 -0.30 7.08
CA TYR A 136 15.22 0.01 5.67
C TYR A 136 14.23 -0.81 4.85
N ARG A 137 13.47 -0.14 3.99
CA ARG A 137 12.62 -0.79 3.00
C ARG A 137 13.00 -0.27 1.64
N GLU A 138 13.55 -1.16 0.82
CA GLU A 138 13.75 -0.87 -0.60
C GLU A 138 12.40 -0.52 -1.23
N ARG A 139 12.39 0.64 -1.89
CA ARG A 139 11.20 1.12 -2.58
C ARG A 139 11.00 0.26 -3.82
N LYS A 140 9.92 -0.53 -3.84
CA LYS A 140 9.60 -1.42 -4.97
C LYS A 140 8.87 -0.71 -6.11
N SER A 141 8.26 0.44 -5.81
CA SER A 141 7.52 1.24 -6.78
C SER A 141 7.40 2.71 -6.36
N LEU A 142 7.15 3.56 -7.34
CA LEU A 142 6.82 4.97 -7.17
C LEU A 142 5.66 5.30 -8.11
N GLY A 143 4.60 5.88 -7.57
CA GLY A 143 3.42 6.22 -8.36
C GLY A 143 2.76 7.49 -7.86
N ALA A 144 2.01 8.10 -8.77
CA ALA A 144 1.11 9.22 -8.52
C ALA A 144 -0.28 8.80 -8.99
N GLU A 145 -1.32 9.16 -8.22
CA GLU A 145 -2.71 8.95 -8.61
C GLU A 145 -3.57 10.14 -8.20
N ASN A 146 -4.65 10.37 -8.95
CA ASN A 146 -5.57 11.46 -8.70
C ASN A 146 -7.02 10.97 -8.78
N THR A 147 -7.79 11.25 -7.74
CA THR A 147 -9.25 11.04 -7.73
C THR A 147 -9.91 12.37 -8.07
N PHE A 148 -10.66 12.40 -9.17
CA PHE A 148 -11.23 13.64 -9.68
C PHE A 148 -12.48 14.06 -8.90
N ALA A 149 -12.67 15.37 -8.74
CA ALA A 149 -13.90 15.94 -8.21
C ALA A 149 -15.11 15.62 -9.10
N SER A 150 -14.89 15.60 -10.42
CA SER A 150 -15.88 15.21 -11.44
C SER A 150 -15.28 14.16 -12.38
N ASP A 151 -16.06 13.15 -12.75
CA ASP A 151 -15.60 12.08 -13.65
C ASP A 151 -15.12 12.62 -15.01
N LEU A 152 -13.94 12.18 -15.44
CA LEU A 152 -13.44 12.44 -16.78
C LEU A 152 -14.18 11.57 -17.80
N ARG A 153 -14.58 12.19 -18.90
CA ARG A 153 -15.30 11.52 -20.01
C ARG A 153 -14.61 11.65 -21.36
N ARG A 154 -13.69 12.61 -21.47
CA ARG A 154 -12.94 12.92 -22.69
C ARG A 154 -11.57 12.30 -22.61
N LEU A 155 -11.18 11.60 -23.67
CA LEU A 155 -9.90 10.92 -23.75
C LEU A 155 -8.74 11.92 -23.66
N GLU A 156 -8.89 13.09 -24.27
CA GLU A 156 -7.90 14.15 -24.26
C GLU A 156 -7.61 14.65 -22.83
N ALA A 157 -8.66 14.74 -21.99
CA ALA A 157 -8.50 15.11 -20.59
C ALA A 157 -7.82 14.01 -19.77
N MET A 158 -8.05 12.74 -20.13
CA MET A 158 -7.39 11.60 -19.50
C MET A 158 -5.90 11.55 -19.86
N ASP A 159 -5.57 11.80 -21.13
CA ASP A 159 -4.17 11.85 -21.60
C ASP A 159 -3.41 13.00 -20.94
N GLN A 160 -4.00 14.20 -20.84
CA GLN A 160 -3.41 15.33 -20.12
C GLN A 160 -3.11 15.01 -18.66
N GLU A 161 -4.03 14.32 -17.98
CA GLU A 161 -3.79 13.91 -16.60
C GLU A 161 -2.72 12.82 -16.49
N ILE A 162 -2.68 11.87 -17.44
CA ILE A 162 -1.60 10.88 -17.52
C ILE A 162 -0.24 11.58 -17.66
N ASP A 163 -0.13 12.61 -18.48
CA ASP A 163 1.11 13.35 -18.70
C ASP A 163 1.58 14.05 -17.42
N ARG A 164 0.63 14.65 -16.69
CA ARG A 164 0.87 15.27 -15.39
C ARG A 164 1.37 14.23 -14.37
N LEU A 165 0.67 13.09 -14.25
CA LEU A 165 1.03 12.01 -13.33
C LEU A 165 2.37 11.36 -13.70
N ALA A 166 2.64 11.15 -14.99
CA ALA A 166 3.89 10.59 -15.48
C ALA A 166 5.08 11.52 -15.19
N THR A 167 4.90 12.84 -15.36
CA THR A 167 5.89 13.85 -14.98
C THR A 167 6.19 13.81 -13.49
N GLU A 168 5.16 13.73 -12.65
CA GLU A 168 5.33 13.63 -11.19
C GLU A 168 6.13 12.38 -10.79
N VAL A 169 5.82 11.22 -11.40
CA VAL A 169 6.57 9.98 -11.20
C VAL A 169 8.01 10.12 -11.69
N ALA A 170 8.23 10.67 -12.88
CA ALA A 170 9.57 10.89 -13.45
C ALA A 170 10.44 11.77 -12.54
N THR A 171 9.94 12.93 -12.11
CA THR A 171 10.63 13.81 -11.16
C THR A 171 10.93 13.08 -9.85
N GLY A 172 10.00 12.26 -9.38
CA GLY A 172 10.20 11.49 -8.16
C GLY A 172 11.24 10.37 -8.31
N LEU A 173 11.37 9.75 -9.48
CA LEU A 173 12.41 8.78 -9.82
C LEU A 173 13.78 9.46 -9.90
N GLU A 174 13.86 10.61 -10.59
CA GLU A 174 15.08 11.39 -10.74
C GLU A 174 15.65 11.85 -9.40
N LYS A 175 14.82 12.44 -8.52
CA LYS A 175 15.23 12.89 -7.17
C LYS A 175 15.83 11.78 -6.31
N ARG A 176 15.56 10.53 -6.63
CA ARG A 176 15.96 9.34 -5.86
C ARG A 176 16.93 8.45 -6.64
N ASP A 177 17.39 8.91 -7.79
CA ASP A 177 18.28 8.21 -8.72
C ASP A 177 17.80 6.79 -9.10
N PHE A 178 16.50 6.65 -9.34
CA PHE A 178 15.90 5.42 -9.84
C PHE A 178 15.57 5.50 -11.33
N THR A 179 15.64 4.34 -11.99
CA THR A 179 15.01 4.06 -13.28
C THR A 179 14.04 2.90 -13.11
N ALA A 180 13.04 2.76 -14.00
CA ALA A 180 11.99 1.76 -13.86
C ALA A 180 11.81 0.93 -15.14
N TRP A 181 11.59 -0.37 -14.97
CA TRP A 181 11.29 -1.27 -16.09
C TRP A 181 9.80 -1.40 -16.39
N THR A 182 8.92 -1.19 -15.41
CA THR A 182 7.49 -1.47 -15.60
C THR A 182 6.66 -0.25 -15.24
N VAL A 183 5.81 0.15 -16.19
CA VAL A 183 4.79 1.19 -16.00
C VAL A 183 3.44 0.50 -15.83
N THR A 184 2.71 0.88 -14.78
CA THR A 184 1.35 0.41 -14.49
C THR A 184 0.39 1.58 -14.53
N LEU A 185 -0.66 1.46 -15.35
CA LEU A 185 -1.82 2.33 -15.34
C LEU A 185 -2.89 1.73 -14.42
N LYS A 186 -3.43 2.56 -13.54
CA LYS A 186 -4.62 2.28 -12.73
C LYS A 186 -5.75 3.18 -13.20
N VAL A 187 -6.92 2.59 -13.45
CA VAL A 187 -8.15 3.28 -13.82
C VAL A 187 -9.23 2.87 -12.82
N ARG A 188 -9.94 3.84 -12.24
CA ARG A 188 -11.19 3.58 -11.52
C ARG A 188 -12.34 4.26 -12.25
N TYR A 189 -13.39 3.52 -12.54
CA TYR A 189 -14.59 4.06 -13.18
C TYR A 189 -15.54 4.66 -12.14
N SER A 190 -16.58 5.34 -12.62
CA SER A 190 -17.60 5.99 -11.76
C SER A 190 -18.39 5.02 -10.87
N ASP A 191 -18.45 3.72 -11.23
CA ASP A 191 -19.03 2.64 -10.44
C ASP A 191 -18.06 2.05 -9.40
N PHE A 192 -16.90 2.70 -9.20
CA PHE A 192 -15.79 2.27 -8.33
C PHE A 192 -15.06 0.99 -8.73
N THR A 193 -15.43 0.37 -9.86
CA THR A 193 -14.66 -0.73 -10.45
C THR A 193 -13.25 -0.25 -10.79
N THR A 194 -12.24 -0.96 -10.28
CA THR A 194 -10.82 -0.61 -10.48
C THR A 194 -10.15 -1.63 -11.39
N LEU A 195 -9.45 -1.13 -12.40
CA LEU A 195 -8.68 -1.91 -13.36
C LEU A 195 -7.21 -1.47 -13.30
N THR A 196 -6.29 -2.42 -13.39
CA THR A 196 -4.87 -2.15 -13.61
C THR A 196 -4.38 -2.83 -14.89
N ARG A 197 -3.48 -2.15 -15.60
CA ARG A 197 -2.75 -2.66 -16.76
C ARG A 197 -1.29 -2.28 -16.62
N ALA A 198 -0.39 -3.18 -16.98
CA ALA A 198 1.04 -2.94 -16.86
C ALA A 198 1.77 -3.26 -18.17
N LEU A 199 2.81 -2.49 -18.47
CA LEU A 199 3.72 -2.68 -19.58
C LEU A 199 5.16 -2.70 -19.04
N THR A 200 5.91 -3.73 -19.39
CA THR A 200 7.37 -3.72 -19.18
C THR A 200 8.02 -3.08 -20.40
N LEU A 201 8.82 -2.05 -20.16
CA LEU A 201 9.54 -1.28 -21.15
C LEU A 201 10.72 -2.10 -21.72
N PRO A 202 11.14 -1.82 -22.96
CA PRO A 202 12.32 -2.47 -23.55
C PRO A 202 13.64 -2.05 -22.88
N ALA A 203 13.65 -0.90 -22.21
CA ALA A 203 14.77 -0.41 -21.42
C ALA A 203 14.25 0.32 -20.17
N ALA A 204 15.01 0.26 -19.07
CA ALA A 204 14.70 1.01 -17.86
C ALA A 204 14.68 2.51 -18.17
N SER A 205 13.65 3.22 -17.69
CA SER A 205 13.53 4.64 -17.94
C SER A 205 13.00 5.40 -16.74
N ARG A 206 13.36 6.68 -16.68
CA ARG A 206 12.78 7.70 -15.80
C ARG A 206 12.31 8.93 -16.57
N ASP A 207 12.32 8.88 -17.90
CA ASP A 207 11.88 9.98 -18.77
C ASP A 207 10.34 10.02 -18.82
N ALA A 208 9.79 11.18 -18.49
CA ALA A 208 8.36 11.43 -18.38
C ALA A 208 7.59 11.05 -19.65
N GLU A 209 8.14 11.32 -20.84
CA GLU A 209 7.46 11.02 -22.11
C GLU A 209 7.40 9.51 -22.37
N VAL A 210 8.41 8.74 -21.93
CA VAL A 210 8.36 7.26 -21.99
C VAL A 210 7.24 6.74 -21.12
N LEU A 211 7.16 7.25 -19.89
CA LEU A 211 6.19 6.79 -18.90
C LEU A 211 4.77 7.17 -19.33
N ALA A 212 4.60 8.40 -19.83
CA ALA A 212 3.34 8.90 -20.36
C ALA A 212 2.89 8.09 -21.58
N ALA A 213 3.76 7.90 -22.58
CA ALA A 213 3.42 7.12 -23.77
C ALA A 213 3.02 5.67 -23.43
N ALA A 214 3.72 5.03 -22.49
CA ALA A 214 3.36 3.70 -22.00
C ALA A 214 2.00 3.70 -21.28
N ALA A 215 1.71 4.69 -20.45
CA ALA A 215 0.45 4.81 -19.73
C ALA A 215 -0.73 5.12 -20.69
N ARG A 216 -0.58 6.04 -21.65
CA ARG A 216 -1.58 6.33 -22.69
C ARG A 216 -1.85 5.08 -23.54
N TYR A 217 -0.80 4.36 -23.96
CA TYR A 217 -0.94 3.07 -24.63
C TYR A 217 -1.78 2.07 -23.83
N LEU A 218 -1.55 1.98 -22.52
CA LEU A 218 -2.34 1.12 -21.63
C LEU A 218 -3.79 1.60 -21.49
N LEU A 219 -4.04 2.92 -21.49
CA LEU A 219 -5.38 3.52 -21.36
C LEU A 219 -6.29 3.08 -22.51
N HIS A 220 -5.80 3.10 -23.74
CA HIS A 220 -6.55 2.63 -24.91
C HIS A 220 -6.92 1.15 -24.87
N ARG A 221 -6.26 0.35 -24.02
CA ARG A 221 -6.55 -1.08 -23.80
C ARG A 221 -7.47 -1.31 -22.60
N THR A 222 -8.13 -0.26 -22.14
CA THR A 222 -9.17 -0.29 -21.11
C THR A 222 -10.50 0.20 -21.68
N GLU A 223 -11.54 0.19 -20.85
CA GLU A 223 -12.84 0.75 -21.20
C GLU A 223 -12.92 2.26 -20.92
N ALA A 224 -11.82 2.90 -20.48
CA ALA A 224 -11.76 4.34 -20.21
C ALA A 224 -12.23 5.22 -21.38
N PRO A 225 -11.96 4.90 -22.66
CA PRO A 225 -12.49 5.70 -23.78
C PRO A 225 -14.02 5.64 -23.91
N ARG A 226 -14.69 4.68 -23.24
CA ARG A 226 -16.13 4.42 -23.35
C ARG A 226 -16.88 4.62 -22.03
N ARG A 227 -16.18 4.89 -20.93
CA ARG A 227 -16.76 4.94 -19.58
C ARG A 227 -16.24 6.16 -18.80
N PRO A 228 -17.07 6.81 -17.97
CA PRO A 228 -16.60 7.86 -17.08
C PRO A 228 -15.54 7.32 -16.10
N VAL A 229 -14.43 8.06 -15.97
CA VAL A 229 -13.29 7.71 -15.14
C VAL A 229 -13.22 8.63 -13.92
N ARG A 230 -13.20 8.04 -12.73
CA ARG A 230 -13.13 8.71 -11.43
C ARG A 230 -11.70 8.90 -10.92
N LEU A 231 -10.77 8.01 -11.29
CA LEU A 231 -9.37 8.08 -10.90
C LEU A 231 -8.47 7.54 -12.00
N LEU A 232 -7.34 8.23 -12.21
CA LEU A 232 -6.19 7.72 -12.96
C LEU A 232 -4.96 7.67 -12.06
N GLY A 233 -4.12 6.66 -12.27
CA GLY A 233 -2.85 6.51 -11.57
C GLY A 233 -1.78 5.94 -12.47
N VAL A 234 -0.58 6.49 -12.38
CA VAL A 234 0.63 6.00 -13.07
C VAL A 234 1.61 5.53 -12.01
N THR A 235 2.10 4.30 -12.14
CA THR A 235 3.07 3.72 -11.20
C THR A 235 4.23 3.09 -11.95
N ALA A 236 5.44 3.53 -11.61
CA ALA A 236 6.70 2.91 -12.00
C ALA A 236 7.11 1.84 -10.98
N SER A 237 7.56 0.68 -11.45
CA SER A 237 7.99 -0.45 -10.61
C SER A 237 9.15 -1.20 -11.24
N LYS A 238 9.69 -2.20 -10.52
CA LYS A 238 10.97 -2.86 -10.84
C LYS A 238 12.08 -1.79 -10.96
N LEU A 239 12.25 -1.05 -9.87
CA LEU A 239 13.17 0.08 -9.82
C LEU A 239 14.62 -0.42 -9.75
N ILE A 240 15.52 0.24 -10.48
CA ILE A 240 16.97 0.05 -10.40
C ILE A 240 17.61 1.38 -10.04
N GLN A 241 18.48 1.38 -9.04
CA GLN A 241 19.25 2.55 -8.61
C GLN A 241 20.50 2.69 -9.48
N GLY A 242 20.80 3.89 -9.97
CA GLY A 242 22.01 4.16 -10.76
C GLY A 242 22.12 3.37 -12.07
N GLY A 243 21.00 2.84 -12.59
CA GLY A 243 20.97 2.03 -13.81
C GLY A 243 21.29 2.84 -15.07
N PRO A 244 21.77 2.18 -16.15
CA PRO A 244 22.12 2.86 -17.40
C PRO A 244 20.90 3.60 -17.96
N LEU A 245 21.06 4.91 -18.19
CA LEU A 245 20.08 5.76 -18.85
C LEU A 245 20.24 5.58 -20.36
N GLN A 246 19.21 5.06 -21.03
CA GLN A 246 19.18 5.17 -22.49
C GLN A 246 18.75 6.60 -22.87
N LEU A 247 19.73 7.44 -23.16
CA LEU A 247 19.52 8.76 -23.75
C LEU A 247 18.91 8.59 -25.15
N ARG A 248 17.82 9.31 -25.44
CA ARG A 248 17.12 9.20 -26.72
C ARG A 248 17.69 10.14 -27.77
N LEU A 249 17.83 9.62 -28.99
CA LEU A 249 18.00 10.42 -30.20
C LEU A 249 16.65 10.74 -30.89
N PHE A 250 15.57 10.00 -30.61
CA PHE A 250 14.25 10.15 -31.24
C PHE A 250 13.08 9.84 -30.28
N PRO A 251 11.86 10.39 -30.51
CA PRO A 251 10.68 10.11 -29.70
C PRO A 251 10.20 8.64 -29.80
N PRO A 252 9.52 8.10 -28.79
CA PRO A 252 9.05 6.71 -28.80
C PRO A 252 7.88 6.53 -29.75
N GLN A 253 8.01 5.63 -30.71
CA GLN A 253 6.89 5.15 -31.50
C GLN A 253 6.28 3.91 -30.83
N LEU A 254 5.30 4.12 -29.95
CA LEU A 254 4.38 3.07 -29.54
C LEU A 254 3.13 3.19 -30.42
N SER A 255 3.06 2.39 -31.48
CA SER A 255 1.94 2.44 -32.42
C SER A 255 0.66 1.90 -31.76
N ALA A 256 -0.42 2.67 -31.81
CA ALA A 256 -1.76 2.16 -31.51
C ALA A 256 -2.16 1.13 -32.58
N PRO A 257 -2.91 0.06 -32.23
CA PRO A 257 -3.42 -0.86 -33.23
C PRO A 257 -4.41 -0.14 -34.17
N ARG A 258 -4.31 -0.43 -35.47
CA ARG A 258 -5.28 0.02 -36.48
C ARG A 258 -6.68 -0.48 -36.07
N MET A 259 -7.62 0.44 -35.94
CA MET A 259 -9.04 0.10 -35.81
C MET A 259 -9.46 -0.66 -37.08
N PRO A 260 -10.22 -1.77 -36.98
CA PRO A 260 -10.77 -2.42 -38.16
C PRO A 260 -11.72 -1.43 -38.85
N GLY A 261 -11.40 -1.10 -40.10
CA GLY A 261 -12.20 -0.21 -40.93
C GLY A 261 -13.59 -0.78 -41.15
N GLY A 262 -14.61 0.08 -40.99
CA GLY A 262 -15.97 -0.24 -41.39
C GLY A 262 -16.01 -0.42 -42.90
N GLY A 263 -16.29 -1.65 -43.33
CA GLY A 263 -16.62 -1.94 -44.73
C GLY A 263 -17.96 -1.31 -45.06
N SER A 264 -17.94 -0.30 -45.92
CA SER A 264 -19.09 0.11 -46.72
C SER A 264 -19.12 -0.78 -47.97
N GLU A 265 -19.94 -1.82 -47.96
CA GLU A 265 -20.40 -2.45 -49.20
C GLU A 265 -21.57 -1.62 -49.73
N SER A 266 -21.30 -0.93 -50.84
CA SER A 266 -22.31 -0.44 -51.76
C SER A 266 -21.93 -0.97 -53.14
N GLU A 267 -22.58 -2.04 -53.57
CA GLU A 267 -22.60 -2.43 -54.97
C GLU A 267 -24.06 -2.48 -55.45
N SER A 268 -24.19 -2.14 -56.71
CA SER A 268 -25.42 -1.91 -57.47
C SER A 268 -25.99 -3.22 -58.03
#